data_AF-A0A4R8RMC0-F1
#
_entry.id   AF-A0A4R8RMC0-F1
#
_cell.length_a   1.000
_cell.length_b   1.000
_cell.length_c   1.000
_cell.angle_alpha   90.00
_cell.angle_beta   90.00
_cell.angle_gamma   90.00
#
_symmetry.space_group_name_H-M   'P 1'
#
loop_
_entity.id
_entity.type
_entity.pdbx_description
1 polymer ?
#
loop_
_entity_poly.entity_id
_entity_poly.type
_entity_poly.pdbx_seq_one_letter_code
_entity_poly.pdbx_strand_id
1 'polypeptide(L)'
;MVPRHVKTTINYYKDPGDGTKHAPSIAGMRSTFTQPSIDIETVITDITTNEDTYTLDSHGFQLFYHTSQEKDFVDDQRIRQIYYPEVEQLLMTTTGATRVFIFDHTIRRPNPTAKSSDDERRPVKRAHIDQSERASMNQVKRHLGAEAPRLLQSRFQVINVWRPIKTIYKDPLAVCDSHSVDDADILPIKLIYPDWVGEPCTILPSKNHRWYFKRNQTPNEVMMIKCYEWKLDGRARRVPHAAFTDPKTIDHEPRHSIERNLGLSTAVMSPQLLAEKISLVDADLRVISLQKLLNGDLSSRRSLLQACTDLGFFYLDCQDIFSGQVMQDVQNMYEMATSFYDLPQEEKSAWLVDRDHDEKLVMGLVLLAEISKALGLQGDLALQSYHRKHAVCPTALGLLKYTLAEIEPDKVGQIAHSDAGSLSIVFTEVAGLQVLKPNEETWYYIAPKPGHAVVNIGDALRFISGGVLESSLHRIIPHKDELGRHKYSIVYLLRPEMEAEFTDAEGVIWKGLEWTNKKHAVFRASAEEQAKGTYLTGREGFVGYWDPENDVESQTITVA
;
A
#
# COMPACT_ATOMS: atom_id res chain seq x y z
N MET A 1 -1.48 42.25 -17.44
CA MET A 1 -0.74 41.94 -18.69
C MET A 1 -1.29 40.62 -19.24
N VAL A 2 -1.40 40.47 -20.55
CA VAL A 2 -1.85 39.21 -21.15
C VAL A 2 -0.73 38.16 -21.02
N PRO A 3 -1.00 36.94 -20.53
CA PRO A 3 0.01 35.87 -20.45
C PRO A 3 0.60 35.59 -21.83
N ARG A 4 1.92 35.40 -21.90
CA ARG A 4 2.57 34.94 -23.13
C ARG A 4 2.19 33.46 -23.34
N HIS A 5 1.82 33.11 -24.57
CA HIS A 5 1.61 31.72 -24.97
C HIS A 5 2.71 31.28 -25.94
N VAL A 6 3.19 30.05 -25.80
CA VAL A 6 4.15 29.43 -26.73
C VAL A 6 3.47 28.27 -27.42
N LYS A 7 3.33 28.37 -28.75
CA LYS A 7 2.89 27.25 -29.59
C LYS A 7 4.10 26.38 -29.92
N THR A 8 4.08 25.13 -29.51
CA THR A 8 5.17 24.15 -29.67
C THR A 8 4.61 22.73 -29.62
N THR A 9 5.45 21.72 -29.41
CA THR A 9 5.04 20.34 -29.20
C THR A 9 5.43 19.82 -27.81
N ILE A 10 4.62 18.90 -27.27
CA ILE A 10 4.97 18.04 -26.15
C ILE A 10 5.04 16.60 -26.65
N ASN A 11 6.09 15.87 -26.24
CA ASN A 11 6.28 14.47 -26.61
C ASN A 11 5.53 13.57 -25.62
N TYR A 12 4.53 12.83 -26.10
CA TYR A 12 3.73 11.87 -25.35
C TYR A 12 4.10 10.43 -25.69
N TYR A 13 3.62 9.49 -24.88
CA TYR A 13 3.64 8.08 -25.26
C TYR A 13 2.66 7.82 -26.41
N LYS A 14 3.06 6.98 -27.36
CA LYS A 14 2.19 6.54 -28.45
C LYS A 14 1.74 5.12 -28.18
N ASP A 15 0.48 4.95 -27.78
CA ASP A 15 -0.12 3.63 -27.63
C ASP A 15 -0.14 2.90 -28.99
N PRO A 16 0.48 1.71 -29.11
CA PRO A 16 0.40 0.91 -30.33
C PRO A 16 -1.02 0.41 -30.64
N GLY A 17 -1.93 0.39 -29.67
CA GLY A 17 -3.35 0.05 -29.87
C GLY A 17 -3.62 -1.43 -30.14
N ASP A 18 -2.60 -2.27 -29.99
CA ASP A 18 -2.63 -3.72 -30.23
C ASP A 18 -2.75 -4.54 -28.93
N GLY A 19 -2.90 -3.87 -27.78
CA GLY A 19 -2.98 -4.50 -26.46
C GLY A 19 -1.63 -5.01 -25.94
N THR A 20 -0.52 -4.70 -26.60
CA THR A 20 0.82 -5.04 -26.10
C THR A 20 1.10 -4.31 -24.78
N LYS A 21 1.55 -5.05 -23.77
CA LYS A 21 1.94 -4.46 -22.48
C LYS A 21 3.23 -3.67 -22.64
N HIS A 22 3.31 -2.53 -21.97
CA HIS A 22 4.52 -1.70 -21.95
C HIS A 22 5.73 -2.49 -21.47
N ALA A 23 6.77 -2.57 -22.30
CA ALA A 23 8.03 -3.18 -21.92
C ALA A 23 8.69 -2.36 -20.79
N PRO A 24 9.30 -3.03 -19.79
CA PRO A 24 10.04 -2.34 -18.74
C PRO A 24 11.29 -1.66 -19.31
N SER A 25 11.65 -0.52 -18.74
CA SER A 25 12.99 0.05 -18.93
C SER A 25 13.96 -0.64 -17.98
N ILE A 26 15.18 -0.95 -18.43
CA ILE A 26 16.22 -1.59 -17.61
C ILE A 26 17.40 -0.62 -17.48
N ALA A 27 17.74 -0.25 -16.24
CA ALA A 27 18.86 0.63 -15.95
C ALA A 27 20.16 0.08 -16.57
N GLY A 28 20.89 0.92 -17.30
CA GLY A 28 22.10 0.52 -18.04
C GLY A 28 21.87 -0.11 -19.41
N MET A 29 20.63 -0.40 -19.82
CA MET A 29 20.30 -0.90 -21.17
C MET A 29 19.47 0.10 -21.97
N ARG A 30 20.12 1.04 -22.64
CA ARG A 30 19.47 2.17 -23.35
C ARG A 30 18.42 1.76 -24.40
N SER A 31 18.61 0.62 -25.06
CA SER A 31 17.64 0.08 -26.03
C SER A 31 16.23 -0.06 -25.44
N THR A 32 16.13 -0.31 -24.13
CA THR A 32 14.85 -0.47 -23.41
C THR A 32 14.14 0.84 -23.07
N PHE A 33 14.84 1.99 -23.10
CA PHE A 33 14.26 3.31 -22.84
C PHE A 33 13.60 3.93 -24.08
N THR A 34 13.87 3.36 -25.25
CA THR A 34 13.28 3.79 -26.51
C THR A 34 11.87 3.21 -26.59
N GLN A 35 10.88 4.07 -26.37
CA GLN A 35 9.47 3.71 -26.44
C GLN A 35 8.79 4.50 -27.57
N PRO A 36 7.71 3.96 -28.15
CA PRO A 36 6.89 4.68 -29.10
C PRO A 36 6.45 6.03 -28.51
N SER A 37 6.66 7.10 -29.27
CA SER A 37 6.26 8.44 -28.86
C SER A 37 5.60 9.20 -30.01
N ILE A 38 4.87 10.24 -29.64
CA ILE A 38 4.18 11.13 -30.57
C ILE A 38 4.30 12.58 -30.08
N ASP A 39 4.63 13.49 -30.98
CA ASP A 39 4.64 14.91 -30.70
C ASP A 39 3.25 15.49 -30.97
N ILE A 40 2.67 16.15 -29.96
CA ILE A 40 1.37 16.80 -30.06
C ILE A 40 1.57 18.31 -30.02
N GLU A 41 1.01 19.02 -31.01
CA GLU A 41 0.96 20.49 -30.98
C GLU A 41 0.17 20.96 -29.75
N THR A 42 0.81 21.80 -28.94
CA THR A 42 0.30 22.27 -27.66
C THR A 42 0.63 23.75 -27.49
N VAL A 43 -0.26 24.45 -26.77
CA VAL A 43 0.01 25.81 -26.28
C VAL A 43 0.42 25.72 -24.82
N ILE A 44 1.60 26.27 -24.51
CA ILE A 44 2.13 26.33 -23.15
C ILE A 44 2.04 27.78 -22.66
N THR A 45 1.44 27.99 -21.49
CA THR A 45 1.15 29.32 -20.93
C THR A 45 2.26 29.79 -19.99
N ASP A 46 2.78 30.99 -20.23
CA ASP A 46 3.79 31.64 -19.39
C ASP A 46 3.14 32.19 -18.11
N ILE A 47 3.62 31.74 -16.95
CA ILE A 47 3.08 32.14 -15.64
C ILE A 47 3.75 33.38 -15.04
N THR A 48 4.76 33.97 -15.72
CA THR A 48 5.61 35.05 -15.17
C THR A 48 4.85 36.26 -14.63
N THR A 49 3.62 36.52 -15.08
CA THR A 49 2.83 37.68 -14.65
C THR A 49 1.76 37.37 -13.60
N ASN A 50 1.65 36.11 -13.17
CA ASN A 50 0.61 35.66 -12.24
C ASN A 50 1.05 34.44 -11.41
N GLU A 51 2.31 34.41 -11.00
CA GLU A 51 2.98 33.28 -10.33
C GLU A 51 2.23 32.82 -9.07
N ASP A 52 1.70 33.75 -8.28
CA ASP A 52 0.96 33.48 -7.03
C ASP A 52 -0.37 32.73 -7.24
N THR A 53 -0.84 32.59 -8.48
CA THR A 53 -2.08 31.87 -8.81
C THR A 53 -1.92 30.35 -8.68
N TYR A 54 -0.68 29.85 -8.82
CA TYR A 54 -0.41 28.42 -8.94
C TYR A 54 0.18 27.90 -7.64
N THR A 55 -0.58 27.07 -6.93
CA THR A 55 -0.13 26.46 -5.67
C THR A 55 -0.04 24.94 -5.78
N LEU A 56 0.73 24.34 -4.87
CA LEU A 56 0.87 22.89 -4.80
C LEU A 56 -0.46 22.17 -4.61
N ASP A 57 -1.40 22.73 -3.84
CA ASP A 57 -2.71 22.11 -3.61
C ASP A 57 -3.71 22.37 -4.74
N SER A 58 -3.58 23.46 -5.50
CA SER A 58 -4.51 23.81 -6.58
C SER A 58 -4.10 23.29 -7.96
N HIS A 59 -2.82 23.33 -8.30
CA HIS A 59 -2.33 22.96 -9.64
C HIS A 59 -1.29 21.84 -9.59
N GLY A 60 -0.77 21.53 -8.40
CA GLY A 60 0.26 20.51 -8.18
C GLY A 60 1.68 21.01 -8.40
N PHE A 61 1.85 22.29 -8.76
CA PHE A 61 3.14 22.96 -8.86
C PHE A 61 3.07 24.37 -8.28
N GLN A 62 4.20 24.90 -7.83
CA GLN A 62 4.30 26.24 -7.27
C GLN A 62 5.72 26.79 -7.39
N LEU A 63 5.83 28.09 -7.64
CA LEU A 63 7.10 28.80 -7.68
C LEU A 63 7.43 29.40 -6.31
N PHE A 64 8.69 29.27 -5.89
CA PHE A 64 9.22 29.86 -4.66
C PHE A 64 10.48 30.67 -4.95
N TYR A 65 10.62 31.80 -4.26
CA TYR A 65 11.86 32.55 -4.28
C TYR A 65 12.78 32.09 -3.14
N HIS A 66 13.94 31.56 -3.50
CA HIS A 66 14.95 31.12 -2.53
C HIS A 66 16.35 31.29 -3.12
N THR A 67 17.22 32.03 -2.43
CA THR A 67 18.63 32.17 -2.82
C THR A 67 19.48 31.10 -2.13
N SER A 68 19.96 30.10 -2.88
CA SER A 68 20.80 29.04 -2.31
C SER A 68 22.23 29.52 -2.02
N GLN A 69 22.85 29.00 -0.96
CA GLN A 69 24.29 29.17 -0.73
C GLN A 69 25.13 28.30 -1.68
N GLU A 70 24.60 27.14 -2.08
CA GLU A 70 25.22 26.31 -3.11
C GLU A 70 24.95 26.91 -4.49
N LYS A 71 26.01 27.23 -5.23
CA LYS A 71 25.92 27.89 -6.55
C LYS A 71 26.42 27.01 -7.68
N ASP A 72 27.37 26.13 -7.38
CA ASP A 72 28.15 25.45 -8.40
C ASP A 72 27.68 24.03 -8.64
N PHE A 73 27.03 23.36 -7.69
CA PHE A 73 26.41 22.03 -7.84
C PHE A 73 27.30 21.01 -8.57
N VAL A 74 28.60 21.00 -8.26
CA VAL A 74 29.61 20.09 -8.83
C VAL A 74 30.09 19.03 -7.84
N ASP A 75 29.82 19.21 -6.55
CA ASP A 75 30.26 18.35 -5.46
C ASP A 75 29.04 17.80 -4.69
N ASP A 76 28.84 16.48 -4.77
CA ASP A 76 27.73 15.78 -4.12
C ASP A 76 27.73 15.95 -2.60
N GLN A 77 28.91 15.91 -1.97
CA GLN A 77 29.03 16.08 -0.53
C GLN A 77 28.63 17.49 -0.11
N ARG A 78 29.07 18.49 -0.87
CA ARG A 78 28.70 19.89 -0.63
C ARG A 78 27.20 20.13 -0.84
N ILE A 79 26.61 19.54 -1.89
CA ILE A 79 25.16 19.59 -2.13
C ILE A 79 24.40 19.03 -0.92
N ARG A 80 24.79 17.87 -0.40
CA ARG A 80 24.14 17.27 0.78
C ARG A 80 24.33 18.08 2.06
N GLN A 81 25.48 18.73 2.23
CA GLN A 81 25.78 19.50 3.45
C GLN A 81 25.13 20.89 3.46
N ILE A 82 24.99 21.51 2.29
CA ILE A 82 24.55 22.91 2.18
C ILE A 82 23.15 23.01 1.57
N TYR A 83 22.93 22.37 0.43
CA TYR A 83 21.68 22.53 -0.33
C TYR A 83 20.52 21.71 0.22
N TYR A 84 20.78 20.49 0.73
CA TYR A 84 19.72 19.65 1.29
C TYR A 84 19.01 20.32 2.48
N PRO A 85 19.72 20.87 3.49
CA PRO A 85 19.07 21.60 4.59
C PRO A 85 18.21 22.78 4.12
N GLU A 86 18.66 23.52 3.10
CA GLU A 86 17.87 24.62 2.50
C GLU A 86 16.55 24.12 1.89
N VAL A 87 16.62 22.98 1.19
CA VAL A 87 15.45 22.37 0.55
C VAL A 87 14.51 21.75 1.58
N GLU A 88 15.03 21.09 2.62
CA GLU A 88 14.23 20.58 3.73
C GLU A 88 13.43 21.70 4.40
N GLN A 89 14.08 22.81 4.73
CA GLN A 89 13.40 23.95 5.33
C GLN A 89 12.34 24.56 4.41
N LEU A 90 12.63 24.68 3.12
CA LEU A 90 11.68 25.20 2.14
C LEU A 90 10.46 24.28 2.00
N LEU A 91 10.67 22.96 1.95
CA LEU A 91 9.59 21.97 1.90
C LEU A 91 8.75 22.00 3.18
N MET A 92 9.37 21.95 4.37
CA MET A 92 8.66 22.01 5.65
C MET A 92 7.78 23.26 5.76
N THR A 93 8.34 24.43 5.43
CA THR A 93 7.61 25.72 5.49
C THR A 93 6.43 25.74 4.51
N THR A 94 6.62 25.15 3.34
CA THR A 94 5.62 25.17 2.26
C THR A 94 4.48 24.19 2.51
N THR A 95 4.79 22.97 2.93
CA THR A 95 3.82 21.88 3.01
C THR A 95 3.24 21.72 4.41
N GLY A 96 3.86 22.32 5.42
CA GLY A 96 3.58 22.08 6.84
C GLY A 96 4.10 20.72 7.31
N ALA A 97 5.08 20.13 6.62
CA ALA A 97 5.69 18.87 7.05
C ALA A 97 6.35 19.01 8.42
N THR A 98 6.23 17.97 9.25
CA THR A 98 7.03 17.85 10.46
C THR A 98 8.37 17.16 10.20
N ARG A 99 8.48 16.45 9.07
CA ARG A 99 9.71 15.78 8.64
C ARG A 99 9.83 15.78 7.12
N VAL A 100 11.05 15.96 6.64
CA VAL A 100 11.41 15.81 5.23
C VAL A 100 12.55 14.79 5.13
N PHE A 101 12.52 13.94 4.10
CA PHE A 101 13.60 13.03 3.76
C PHE A 101 13.96 13.18 2.29
N ILE A 102 15.18 13.59 1.99
CA ILE A 102 15.70 13.74 0.62
C ILE A 102 16.48 12.49 0.25
N PHE A 103 16.06 11.79 -0.81
CA PHE A 103 16.65 10.48 -1.17
C PHE A 103 17.42 10.45 -2.49
N ASP A 104 17.27 11.45 -3.36
CA ASP A 104 17.97 11.51 -4.65
C ASP A 104 18.11 12.96 -5.12
N HIS A 105 19.07 13.22 -6.01
CA HIS A 105 19.10 14.40 -6.86
C HIS A 105 19.82 14.10 -8.17
N THR A 106 19.45 14.80 -9.24
CA THR A 106 20.07 14.69 -10.56
C THR A 106 20.52 16.06 -11.04
N ILE A 107 21.82 16.19 -11.33
CA ILE A 107 22.36 17.37 -12.03
C ILE A 107 22.23 17.16 -13.54
N ARG A 108 21.50 18.04 -14.22
CA ARG A 108 21.43 18.10 -15.69
C ARG A 108 22.30 19.24 -16.21
N ARG A 109 23.41 18.87 -16.83
CA ARG A 109 24.33 19.76 -17.53
C ARG A 109 24.76 19.09 -18.83
N PRO A 110 24.41 19.63 -20.00
CA PRO A 110 24.88 19.10 -21.26
C PRO A 110 26.40 19.11 -21.30
N ASN A 111 27.01 17.95 -21.50
CA ASN A 111 28.45 17.81 -21.66
C ASN A 111 28.80 17.75 -23.16
N PRO A 112 29.40 18.80 -23.74
CA PRO A 112 29.72 18.84 -25.17
C PRO A 112 30.81 17.84 -25.60
N THR A 113 31.55 17.24 -24.66
CA THR A 113 32.57 16.21 -24.93
C THR A 113 32.10 14.79 -24.58
N ALA A 114 30.82 14.63 -24.26
CA ALA A 114 30.22 13.34 -23.95
C ALA A 114 30.45 12.32 -25.08
N LYS A 115 31.03 11.17 -24.74
CA LYS A 115 31.28 10.07 -25.69
C LYS A 115 30.05 9.19 -25.90
N SER A 116 29.04 9.35 -25.05
CA SER A 116 27.78 8.63 -25.06
C SER A 116 26.62 9.57 -24.69
N SER A 117 25.40 9.17 -25.04
CA SER A 117 24.18 9.86 -24.62
C SER A 117 23.94 9.87 -23.10
N ASP A 118 24.49 8.87 -22.40
CA ASP A 118 24.28 8.69 -20.96
C ASP A 118 25.10 9.72 -20.17
N ASP A 119 26.23 10.14 -20.73
CA ASP A 119 27.05 11.26 -20.26
C ASP A 119 26.44 12.64 -20.56
N GLU A 120 25.43 12.70 -21.42
CA GLU A 120 24.92 13.95 -21.95
C GLU A 120 23.89 14.64 -21.03
N ARG A 121 23.31 13.89 -20.07
CA ARG A 121 22.33 14.32 -19.04
C ARG A 121 21.37 15.42 -19.50
N ARG A 122 20.84 15.29 -20.71
CA ARG A 122 19.98 16.29 -21.35
C ARG A 122 18.62 16.43 -20.64
N PRO A 123 17.94 17.57 -20.79
CA PRO A 123 16.53 17.73 -20.45
C PRO A 123 15.64 16.63 -21.03
N VAL A 124 14.77 16.03 -20.22
CA VAL A 124 13.82 14.99 -20.68
C VAL A 124 12.65 15.66 -21.38
N LYS A 125 12.47 15.41 -22.69
CA LYS A 125 11.39 16.01 -23.49
C LYS A 125 10.06 15.27 -23.45
N ARG A 126 10.06 14.02 -23.01
CA ARG A 126 8.85 13.21 -22.89
C ARG A 126 8.06 13.62 -21.64
N ALA A 127 6.75 13.78 -21.77
CA ALA A 127 5.84 13.97 -20.64
C ALA A 127 5.88 12.74 -19.71
N HIS A 128 6.17 13.00 -18.44
CA HIS A 128 6.28 11.96 -17.43
C HIS A 128 5.94 12.48 -16.04
N ILE A 129 5.69 11.54 -15.12
CA ILE A 129 5.72 11.75 -13.68
C ILE A 129 6.82 10.83 -13.13
N ASP A 130 7.69 11.36 -12.27
CA ASP A 130 8.88 10.62 -11.80
C ASP A 130 8.54 9.35 -11.00
N GLN A 131 7.40 9.32 -10.32
CA GLN A 131 6.97 8.21 -9.48
C GLN A 131 5.47 7.96 -9.64
N SER A 132 5.07 6.70 -9.78
CA SER A 132 3.69 6.26 -9.56
C SER A 132 3.33 6.32 -8.07
N GLU A 133 2.06 6.10 -7.76
CA GLU A 133 1.60 5.91 -6.37
C GLU A 133 2.32 4.75 -5.69
N ARG A 134 2.37 3.59 -6.35
CA ARG A 134 3.08 2.40 -5.86
C ARG A 134 4.56 2.66 -5.65
N ALA A 135 5.24 3.32 -6.60
CA ALA A 135 6.65 3.65 -6.43
C ALA A 135 6.89 4.69 -5.32
N SER A 136 5.99 5.66 -5.16
CA SER A 136 6.06 6.62 -4.05
C SER A 136 6.00 5.92 -2.70
N MET A 137 5.10 4.94 -2.53
CA MET A 137 5.04 4.10 -1.33
C MET A 137 6.31 3.26 -1.16
N ASN A 138 6.85 2.70 -2.25
CA ASN A 138 8.09 1.92 -2.21
C ASN A 138 9.30 2.77 -1.82
N GLN A 139 9.35 4.06 -2.18
CA GLN A 139 10.41 4.95 -1.72
C GLN A 139 10.36 5.14 -0.19
N VAL A 140 9.16 5.26 0.40
CA VAL A 140 9.00 5.29 1.86
C VAL A 140 9.57 4.02 2.47
N LYS A 141 9.18 2.84 1.97
CA LYS A 141 9.69 1.53 2.44
C LYS A 141 11.21 1.44 2.34
N ARG A 142 11.77 1.78 1.18
CA ARG A 142 13.20 1.65 0.89
C ARG A 142 14.05 2.57 1.77
N HIS A 143 13.63 3.81 1.94
CA HIS A 143 14.48 4.84 2.53
C HIS A 143 14.24 5.07 4.02
N LEU A 144 13.06 4.69 4.53
CA LEU A 144 12.70 4.90 5.93
C LEU A 144 12.58 3.60 6.73
N GLY A 145 12.76 2.45 6.07
CA GLY A 145 12.94 1.15 6.70
C GLY A 145 11.87 0.86 7.76
N ALA A 146 12.31 0.69 9.01
CA ALA A 146 11.45 0.36 10.16
C ALA A 146 10.28 1.34 10.36
N GLU A 147 10.47 2.63 10.04
CA GLU A 147 9.41 3.64 10.23
C GLU A 147 8.39 3.65 9.07
N ALA A 148 8.68 2.98 7.96
CA ALA A 148 7.85 3.05 6.76
C ALA A 148 6.40 2.60 6.99
N PRO A 149 6.09 1.49 7.70
CA PRO A 149 4.71 1.12 7.99
C PRO A 149 3.92 2.22 8.70
N ARG A 150 4.55 2.93 9.66
CA ARG A 150 3.94 4.06 10.37
C ARG A 150 3.73 5.26 9.45
N LEU A 151 4.76 5.62 8.67
CA LEU A 151 4.73 6.80 7.80
C LEU A 151 3.79 6.65 6.61
N LEU A 152 3.60 5.42 6.10
CA LEU A 152 2.63 5.12 5.05
C LEU A 152 1.17 5.26 5.50
N GLN A 153 0.90 5.22 6.81
CA GLN A 153 -0.42 5.51 7.38
C GLN A 153 -0.66 7.02 7.56
N SER A 154 0.42 7.80 7.65
CA SER A 154 0.35 9.25 7.84
C SER A 154 0.36 9.98 6.50
N ARG A 155 -0.20 11.20 6.44
CA ARG A 155 -0.10 12.04 5.23
C ARG A 155 1.36 12.18 4.80
N PHE A 156 1.67 11.75 3.58
CA PHE A 156 2.95 12.01 2.95
C PHE A 156 2.79 12.52 1.51
N GLN A 157 3.81 13.22 1.05
CA GLN A 157 3.92 13.74 -0.31
C GLN A 157 5.30 13.41 -0.86
N VAL A 158 5.37 13.19 -2.17
CA VAL A 158 6.64 13.16 -2.90
C VAL A 158 6.68 14.38 -3.80
N ILE A 159 7.62 15.29 -3.50
CA ILE A 159 7.75 16.58 -4.21
C ILE A 159 9.13 16.65 -4.85
N ASN A 160 9.16 16.93 -6.15
CA ASN A 160 10.38 17.27 -6.87
C ASN A 160 10.65 18.78 -6.72
N VAL A 161 11.81 19.12 -6.17
CA VAL A 161 12.27 20.51 -6.06
C VAL A 161 13.24 20.80 -7.20
N TRP A 162 12.72 21.47 -8.23
CA TRP A 162 13.46 21.80 -9.45
C TRP A 162 14.03 23.21 -9.38
N ARG A 163 15.35 23.33 -9.55
CA ARG A 163 16.06 24.63 -9.49
C ARG A 163 16.96 24.82 -10.72
N PRO A 164 16.88 25.99 -11.38
CA PRO A 164 17.90 26.40 -12.34
C PRO A 164 19.26 26.63 -11.67
N ILE A 165 20.33 26.16 -12.30
CA ILE A 165 21.69 26.53 -11.89
C ILE A 165 22.15 27.80 -12.62
N LYS A 166 21.64 28.00 -13.84
CA LYS A 166 21.74 29.24 -14.61
C LYS A 166 20.36 29.66 -15.09
N THR A 167 20.18 30.94 -15.43
CA THR A 167 18.93 31.42 -16.02
C THR A 167 18.54 30.60 -17.25
N ILE A 168 17.29 30.16 -17.29
CA ILE A 168 16.81 29.21 -18.30
C ILE A 168 16.28 29.94 -19.51
N TYR A 169 16.92 29.71 -20.65
CA TYR A 169 16.47 30.19 -21.94
C TYR A 169 16.06 29.03 -22.85
N LYS A 170 16.94 28.03 -23.00
CA LYS A 170 16.72 26.85 -23.84
C LYS A 170 16.10 25.69 -23.07
N ASP A 171 15.21 24.97 -23.73
CA ASP A 171 14.50 23.80 -23.21
C ASP A 171 13.88 24.01 -21.81
N PRO A 172 13.06 25.05 -21.58
CA PRO A 172 12.39 25.31 -20.31
C PRO A 172 11.54 24.13 -19.79
N LEU A 173 11.30 24.11 -18.48
CA LEU A 173 10.44 23.12 -17.83
C LEU A 173 8.98 23.50 -18.03
N ALA A 174 8.22 22.62 -18.67
CA ALA A 174 6.77 22.66 -18.69
C ALA A 174 6.19 21.76 -17.60
N VAL A 175 5.15 22.23 -16.94
CA VAL A 175 4.36 21.54 -15.91
C VAL A 175 2.90 21.55 -16.31
N CYS A 176 2.22 20.42 -16.17
CA CYS A 176 0.80 20.27 -16.51
C CYS A 176 -0.06 20.46 -15.27
N ASP A 177 -1.16 21.20 -15.37
CA ASP A 177 -2.14 21.31 -14.28
C ASP A 177 -2.70 19.94 -13.93
N SER A 178 -2.58 19.55 -12.66
CA SER A 178 -3.00 18.24 -12.16
C SER A 178 -4.48 17.94 -12.44
N HIS A 179 -5.36 18.94 -12.41
CA HIS A 179 -6.80 18.77 -12.69
C HIS A 179 -7.15 18.75 -14.18
N SER A 180 -6.14 18.84 -15.05
CA SER A 180 -6.30 18.73 -16.49
C SER A 180 -5.94 17.35 -17.05
N VAL A 181 -5.46 16.46 -16.18
CA VAL A 181 -4.89 15.14 -16.50
C VAL A 181 -5.81 14.08 -15.92
N ASP A 182 -6.39 13.25 -16.76
CA ASP A 182 -7.21 12.13 -16.32
C ASP A 182 -6.32 10.98 -15.82
N ASP A 183 -6.76 10.24 -14.80
CA ASP A 183 -5.99 9.11 -14.26
C ASP A 183 -5.74 8.02 -15.32
N ALA A 184 -6.64 7.89 -16.30
CA ALA A 184 -6.50 6.99 -17.44
C ALA A 184 -5.34 7.38 -18.38
N ASP A 185 -4.92 8.65 -18.38
CA ASP A 185 -3.80 9.12 -19.20
C ASP A 185 -2.44 8.76 -18.58
N ILE A 186 -2.41 8.33 -17.31
CA ILE A 186 -1.18 8.09 -16.55
C ILE A 186 -0.86 6.59 -16.57
N LEU A 187 0.21 6.22 -17.27
CA LEU A 187 0.61 4.83 -17.48
C LEU A 187 1.92 4.52 -16.74
N PRO A 188 1.88 3.75 -15.63
CA PRO A 188 3.09 3.33 -14.91
C PRO A 188 3.95 2.39 -15.76
N ILE A 189 5.26 2.64 -15.79
CA ILE A 189 6.24 1.80 -16.47
C ILE A 189 7.28 1.34 -15.46
N LYS A 190 7.53 0.03 -15.38
CA LYS A 190 8.61 -0.51 -14.55
C LYS A 190 9.97 -0.05 -15.08
N LEU A 191 10.79 0.49 -14.17
CA LEU A 191 12.20 0.79 -14.37
C LEU A 191 13.03 -0.12 -13.46
N ILE A 192 13.64 -1.14 -14.05
CA ILE A 192 14.34 -2.20 -13.32
C ILE A 192 15.79 -1.77 -13.08
N TYR A 193 16.18 -1.71 -11.81
CA TYR A 193 17.57 -1.59 -11.36
C TYR A 193 18.05 -2.95 -10.84
N PRO A 194 19.37 -3.16 -10.64
CA PRO A 194 19.89 -4.41 -10.12
C PRO A 194 19.31 -4.82 -8.76
N ASP A 195 19.02 -3.84 -7.91
CA ASP A 195 18.63 -4.01 -6.50
C ASP A 195 17.18 -3.58 -6.19
N TRP A 196 16.48 -2.94 -7.13
CA TRP A 196 15.10 -2.49 -6.93
C TRP A 196 14.35 -2.20 -8.24
N VAL A 197 13.03 -2.03 -8.16
CA VAL A 197 12.20 -1.65 -9.30
C VAL A 197 11.53 -0.30 -9.04
N GLY A 198 11.90 0.70 -9.83
CA GLY A 198 11.19 1.97 -9.92
C GLY A 198 9.97 1.88 -10.82
N GLU A 199 9.10 2.87 -10.74
CA GLU A 199 7.91 2.94 -11.61
C GLU A 199 7.56 4.40 -11.93
N PRO A 200 8.32 5.08 -12.83
CA PRO A 200 7.86 6.34 -13.40
C PRO A 200 6.58 6.13 -14.21
N CYS A 201 5.81 7.19 -14.42
CA CYS A 201 4.65 7.15 -15.32
C CYS A 201 4.96 7.88 -16.62
N THR A 202 4.59 7.28 -17.75
CA THR A 202 4.44 8.00 -19.01
C THR A 202 3.00 8.45 -19.18
N ILE A 203 2.77 9.37 -20.11
CA ILE A 203 1.50 10.08 -20.25
C ILE A 203 0.97 9.88 -21.67
N LEU A 204 -0.30 9.53 -21.78
CA LEU A 204 -1.05 9.48 -23.04
C LEU A 204 -1.40 10.91 -23.50
N PRO A 205 -1.56 11.14 -24.82
CA PRO A 205 -1.95 12.45 -25.31
C PRO A 205 -3.42 12.74 -25.02
N SER A 206 -3.70 13.94 -24.50
CA SER A 206 -5.07 14.44 -24.29
C SER A 206 -5.16 15.92 -24.65
N LYS A 207 -6.30 16.34 -25.21
CA LYS A 207 -6.60 17.75 -25.51
C LYS A 207 -6.95 18.55 -24.26
N ASN A 208 -7.26 17.87 -23.15
CA ASN A 208 -7.62 18.51 -21.89
C ASN A 208 -6.38 19.04 -21.15
N HIS A 209 -5.20 18.48 -21.42
CA HIS A 209 -3.94 18.85 -20.78
C HIS A 209 -3.62 20.34 -20.93
N ARG A 210 -3.48 21.03 -19.79
CA ARG A 210 -3.11 22.44 -19.72
C ARG A 210 -1.70 22.59 -19.21
N TRP A 211 -0.80 23.05 -20.09
CA TRP A 211 0.62 23.18 -19.80
C TRP A 211 1.03 24.63 -19.47
N TYR A 212 1.93 24.75 -18.52
CA TYR A 212 2.44 26.00 -18.00
C TYR A 212 3.97 25.98 -17.93
N PHE A 213 4.59 27.15 -17.98
CA PHE A 213 6.03 27.30 -17.76
C PHE A 213 6.36 28.69 -17.22
N LYS A 214 7.54 28.84 -16.62
CA LYS A 214 8.09 30.11 -16.16
C LYS A 214 9.20 30.57 -17.11
N ARG A 215 8.97 31.70 -17.79
CA ARG A 215 9.97 32.28 -18.70
C ARG A 215 11.15 32.86 -17.93
N ASN A 216 12.36 32.65 -18.48
CA ASN A 216 13.61 33.19 -17.94
C ASN A 216 13.83 32.83 -16.47
N GLN A 217 13.42 31.62 -16.06
CA GLN A 217 13.51 31.20 -14.67
C GLN A 217 14.96 31.27 -14.17
N THR A 218 15.19 32.03 -13.12
CA THR A 218 16.51 32.33 -12.55
C THR A 218 16.89 31.31 -11.48
N PRO A 219 18.18 31.24 -11.08
CA PRO A 219 18.60 30.36 -9.99
C PRO A 219 17.95 30.62 -8.63
N ASN A 220 17.31 31.78 -8.45
CA ASN A 220 16.61 32.11 -7.22
C ASN A 220 15.12 31.71 -7.26
N GLU A 221 14.61 31.26 -8.41
CA GLU A 221 13.23 30.84 -8.59
C GLU A 221 13.17 29.31 -8.65
N VAL A 222 12.59 28.69 -7.64
CA VAL A 222 12.48 27.23 -7.47
C VAL A 222 11.09 26.79 -7.85
N MET A 223 10.98 25.79 -8.72
CA MET A 223 9.70 25.16 -9.05
C MET A 223 9.55 23.89 -8.23
N MET A 224 8.53 23.82 -7.38
CA MET A 224 8.12 22.57 -6.74
C MET A 224 7.04 21.89 -7.57
N ILE A 225 7.13 20.57 -7.71
CA ILE A 225 6.21 19.76 -8.50
C ILE A 225 5.82 18.52 -7.70
N LYS A 226 4.51 18.29 -7.50
CA LYS A 226 4.02 17.07 -6.87
C LYS A 226 4.18 15.89 -7.81
N CYS A 227 4.89 14.87 -7.37
CA CYS A 227 4.87 13.54 -7.97
C CYS A 227 3.77 12.67 -7.34
N TYR A 228 3.53 12.86 -6.03
CA TYR A 228 2.50 12.14 -5.30
C TYR A 228 1.96 12.96 -4.12
N GLU A 229 0.67 12.78 -3.85
CA GLU A 229 -0.05 13.26 -2.67
C GLU A 229 -0.94 12.13 -2.15
N TRP A 230 -0.86 11.92 -0.84
CA TRP A 230 -1.69 10.94 -0.16
C TRP A 230 -3.16 11.39 -0.07
N LYS A 231 -3.45 12.64 0.29
CA LYS A 231 -4.86 13.08 0.42
C LYS A 231 -5.68 13.00 -0.88
N LEU A 232 -6.93 12.56 -0.72
CA LEU A 232 -7.95 12.42 -1.79
C LEU A 232 -9.07 13.47 -1.69
N ASP A 233 -8.83 14.60 -1.04
CA ASP A 233 -9.83 15.64 -0.74
C ASP A 233 -10.02 16.67 -1.87
N GLY A 234 -9.74 16.26 -3.12
CA GLY A 234 -9.87 17.10 -4.31
C GLY A 234 -8.68 18.02 -4.59
N ARG A 235 -7.61 18.00 -3.78
CA ARG A 235 -6.36 18.72 -4.09
C ARG A 235 -5.60 18.08 -5.25
N ALA A 236 -4.73 18.85 -5.89
CA ALA A 236 -3.81 18.36 -6.90
C ALA A 236 -2.87 17.28 -6.33
N ARG A 237 -2.75 16.15 -7.05
CA ARG A 237 -2.04 14.95 -6.56
C ARG A 237 -0.74 14.63 -7.29
N ARG A 238 -0.66 14.93 -8.58
CA ARG A 238 0.45 14.53 -9.45
C ARG A 238 0.49 15.37 -10.71
N VAL A 239 1.70 15.75 -11.13
CA VAL A 239 1.91 16.69 -12.24
C VAL A 239 2.86 16.11 -13.28
N PRO A 240 2.35 15.81 -14.49
CA PRO A 240 3.17 15.61 -15.66
C PRO A 240 4.09 16.80 -15.91
N HIS A 241 5.34 16.52 -16.23
CA HIS A 241 6.31 17.54 -16.59
C HIS A 241 7.20 17.07 -17.74
N ALA A 242 7.75 18.03 -18.47
CA ALA A 242 8.62 17.80 -19.62
C ALA A 242 9.48 19.04 -19.91
N ALA A 243 10.61 18.85 -20.56
CA ALA A 243 11.27 19.92 -21.26
C ALA A 243 10.61 20.14 -22.63
N PHE A 244 10.42 21.39 -23.05
CA PHE A 244 9.89 21.69 -24.37
C PHE A 244 10.79 22.67 -25.11
N THR A 245 10.72 22.67 -26.44
CA THR A 245 11.49 23.61 -27.25
C THR A 245 10.67 24.88 -27.52
N ASP A 246 11.14 26.03 -27.03
CA ASP A 246 10.62 27.33 -27.44
C ASP A 246 11.37 27.78 -28.71
N PRO A 247 10.67 27.93 -29.86
CA PRO A 247 11.31 28.35 -31.11
C PRO A 247 12.07 29.67 -30.99
N LYS A 248 11.70 30.55 -30.05
CA LYS A 248 12.36 31.84 -29.85
C LYS A 248 13.68 31.77 -29.10
N THR A 249 13.96 30.65 -28.42
CA THR A 249 15.15 30.51 -27.57
C THR A 249 15.97 29.26 -27.88
N ILE A 250 15.72 28.61 -29.03
CA ILE A 250 16.38 27.37 -29.43
C ILE A 250 17.90 27.51 -29.59
N ASP A 251 18.39 28.69 -29.95
CA ASP A 251 19.80 28.99 -30.16
C ASP A 251 20.51 29.54 -28.90
N HIS A 252 19.81 29.63 -27.77
CA HIS A 252 20.42 30.05 -26.52
C HIS A 252 21.24 28.94 -25.87
N GLU A 253 22.02 29.34 -24.86
CA GLU A 253 22.81 28.45 -24.03
C GLU A 253 21.97 27.30 -23.43
N PRO A 254 22.51 26.07 -23.38
CA PRO A 254 21.79 24.93 -22.86
C PRO A 254 21.40 25.09 -21.38
N ARG A 255 20.23 24.57 -21.01
CA ARG A 255 19.72 24.58 -19.64
C ARG A 255 20.63 23.79 -18.71
N HIS A 256 20.96 24.39 -17.56
CA HIS A 256 21.62 23.76 -16.43
C HIS A 256 20.67 23.77 -15.24
N SER A 257 20.36 22.61 -14.66
CA SER A 257 19.40 22.47 -13.56
C SER A 257 19.81 21.36 -12.60
N ILE A 258 19.36 21.48 -11.36
CA ILE A 258 19.24 20.36 -10.42
C ILE A 258 17.77 19.95 -10.38
N GLU A 259 17.51 18.67 -10.57
CA GLU A 259 16.18 18.08 -10.70
C GLU A 259 16.09 16.81 -9.87
N ARG A 260 14.87 16.28 -9.69
CA ARG A 260 14.62 15.04 -8.94
C ARG A 260 15.15 15.09 -7.51
N ASN A 261 15.23 16.29 -6.93
CA ASN A 261 15.46 16.46 -5.52
C ASN A 261 14.15 16.10 -4.80
N LEU A 262 13.90 14.79 -4.73
CA LEU A 262 12.64 14.22 -4.28
C LEU A 262 12.67 14.21 -2.74
N GLY A 263 11.92 15.15 -2.17
CA GLY A 263 11.66 15.19 -0.74
C GLY A 263 10.40 14.38 -0.43
N LEU A 264 10.52 13.39 0.45
CA LEU A 264 9.37 12.84 1.14
C LEU A 264 9.03 13.77 2.30
N SER A 265 7.92 14.48 2.19
CA SER A 265 7.39 15.35 3.25
C SER A 265 6.32 14.56 4.00
N THR A 266 6.54 14.30 5.28
CA THR A 266 5.55 13.66 6.16
C THR A 266 5.08 14.66 7.21
N ALA A 267 3.77 14.75 7.39
CA ALA A 267 3.22 15.32 8.60
C ALA A 267 2.96 14.14 9.54
N VAL A 268 3.84 13.96 10.52
CA VAL A 268 3.54 13.09 11.66
C VAL A 268 2.44 13.82 12.41
N MET A 269 1.21 13.33 12.28
CA MET A 269 0.20 13.67 13.27
C MET A 269 0.81 13.27 14.61
N SER A 270 0.88 14.21 15.55
CA SER A 270 1.16 13.87 16.95
C SER A 270 0.31 12.66 17.33
N PRO A 271 0.79 11.73 18.18
CA PRO A 271 -0.08 10.74 18.80
C PRO A 271 -1.02 11.46 19.78
N GLN A 272 -1.94 12.23 19.23
CA GLN A 272 -3.22 12.47 19.85
C GLN A 272 -4.00 11.19 19.56
N LEU A 273 -4.59 10.60 20.59
CA LEU A 273 -5.63 9.58 20.45
C LEU A 273 -6.62 10.07 19.38
N LEU A 274 -6.42 9.64 18.13
CA LEU A 274 -7.43 9.76 17.10
C LEU A 274 -8.55 8.88 17.63
N ALA A 275 -9.63 9.49 18.10
CA ALA A 275 -10.84 8.76 18.43
C ALA A 275 -11.17 7.91 17.19
N GLU A 276 -10.93 6.59 17.29
CA GLU A 276 -11.01 5.69 16.15
C GLU A 276 -12.44 5.73 15.61
N LYS A 277 -12.56 5.93 14.29
CA LYS A 277 -13.87 5.99 13.66
C LYS A 277 -14.39 4.57 13.48
N ILE A 278 -15.58 4.29 14.00
CA ILE A 278 -16.31 3.06 13.70
C ILE A 278 -17.41 3.44 12.70
N SER A 279 -17.46 2.73 11.59
CA SER A 279 -18.49 2.92 10.57
C SER A 279 -19.87 2.49 11.09
N LEU A 280 -20.90 3.24 10.72
CA LEU A 280 -22.31 2.85 10.93
C LEU A 280 -22.81 1.86 9.86
N VAL A 281 -22.02 1.61 8.82
CA VAL A 281 -22.30 0.63 7.76
C VAL A 281 -21.29 -0.51 7.83
N ASP A 282 -21.73 -1.72 7.47
CA ASP A 282 -20.88 -2.91 7.43
C ASP A 282 -19.78 -2.84 6.35
N ALA A 283 -18.81 -3.75 6.45
CA ALA A 283 -17.67 -3.82 5.54
C ALA A 283 -18.04 -4.11 4.08
N ASP A 284 -19.26 -4.61 3.83
CA ASP A 284 -19.81 -5.04 2.54
C ASP A 284 -18.91 -6.09 1.84
N LEU A 285 -18.74 -7.24 2.50
CA LEU A 285 -17.89 -8.30 1.98
C LEU A 285 -18.53 -9.02 0.78
N ARG A 286 -17.70 -9.38 -0.21
CA ARG A 286 -18.11 -10.22 -1.34
C ARG A 286 -18.53 -11.60 -0.84
N VAL A 287 -19.58 -12.17 -1.44
CA VAL A 287 -20.00 -13.55 -1.21
C VAL A 287 -19.45 -14.45 -2.31
N ILE A 288 -18.69 -15.47 -1.92
CA ILE A 288 -18.08 -16.45 -2.82
C ILE A 288 -18.74 -17.81 -2.59
N SER A 289 -19.31 -18.39 -3.64
CA SER A 289 -19.94 -19.72 -3.55
C SER A 289 -18.90 -20.83 -3.69
N LEU A 290 -18.72 -21.61 -2.63
CA LEU A 290 -17.80 -22.75 -2.66
C LEU A 290 -18.28 -23.83 -3.63
N GLN A 291 -19.60 -24.06 -3.74
CA GLN A 291 -20.15 -25.00 -4.72
C GLN A 291 -19.81 -24.58 -6.16
N LYS A 292 -19.90 -23.29 -6.50
CA LYS A 292 -19.50 -22.79 -7.83
C LYS A 292 -18.01 -22.94 -8.07
N LEU A 293 -17.17 -22.71 -7.06
CA LEU A 293 -15.72 -22.94 -7.14
C LEU A 293 -15.40 -24.41 -7.42
N LEU A 294 -16.04 -25.34 -6.69
CA LEU A 294 -15.90 -26.79 -6.91
C LEU A 294 -16.33 -27.22 -8.32
N ASN A 295 -17.36 -26.55 -8.87
CA ASN A 295 -17.82 -26.75 -10.24
C ASN A 295 -16.93 -26.06 -11.30
N GLY A 296 -15.86 -25.38 -10.89
CA GLY A 296 -14.89 -24.74 -11.79
C GLY A 296 -15.32 -23.39 -12.37
N ASP A 297 -16.31 -22.72 -11.78
CA ASP A 297 -16.86 -21.46 -12.28
C ASP A 297 -15.82 -20.32 -12.31
N LEU A 298 -15.56 -19.79 -13.52
CA LEU A 298 -14.54 -18.76 -13.74
C LEU A 298 -14.88 -17.42 -13.08
N SER A 299 -16.17 -17.07 -12.99
CA SER A 299 -16.61 -15.79 -12.44
C SER A 299 -16.40 -15.74 -10.93
N SER A 300 -16.71 -16.85 -10.26
CA SER A 300 -16.52 -17.07 -8.84
C SER A 300 -15.04 -17.13 -8.49
N ARG A 301 -14.21 -17.76 -9.34
CA ARG A 301 -12.74 -17.71 -9.20
C ARG A 301 -12.18 -16.30 -9.31
N ARG A 302 -12.65 -15.51 -10.29
CA ARG A 302 -12.23 -14.10 -10.43
C ARG A 302 -12.67 -13.27 -9.22
N SER A 303 -13.90 -13.45 -8.75
CA SER A 303 -14.41 -12.76 -7.57
C SER A 303 -13.66 -13.15 -6.29
N LEU A 304 -13.26 -14.42 -6.16
CA LEU A 304 -12.41 -14.89 -5.07
C LEU A 304 -11.07 -14.16 -5.08
N LEU A 305 -10.37 -14.15 -6.22
CA LEU A 305 -9.08 -13.45 -6.34
C LEU A 305 -9.22 -11.97 -5.99
N GLN A 306 -10.24 -11.30 -6.53
CA GLN A 306 -10.51 -9.89 -6.25
C GLN A 306 -10.73 -9.64 -4.75
N ALA A 307 -11.50 -10.50 -4.07
CA ALA A 307 -11.69 -10.38 -2.63
C ALA A 307 -10.38 -10.54 -1.85
N CYS A 308 -9.53 -11.49 -2.26
CA CYS A 308 -8.24 -11.74 -1.64
C CYS A 308 -7.22 -10.60 -1.87
N THR A 309 -7.31 -9.88 -3.01
CA THR A 309 -6.40 -8.76 -3.33
C THR A 309 -6.90 -7.42 -2.79
N ASP A 310 -8.21 -7.21 -2.67
CA ASP A 310 -8.78 -5.92 -2.26
C ASP A 310 -8.70 -5.73 -0.74
N LEU A 311 -9.32 -6.63 0.02
CA LEU A 311 -9.44 -6.55 1.47
C LEU A 311 -8.87 -7.79 2.16
N GLY A 312 -8.76 -8.91 1.45
CA GLY A 312 -8.38 -10.18 2.07
C GLY A 312 -9.49 -10.77 2.94
N PHE A 313 -10.72 -10.25 2.90
CA PHE A 313 -11.90 -10.77 3.61
C PHE A 313 -13.05 -11.03 2.63
N PHE A 314 -13.77 -12.13 2.83
CA PHE A 314 -14.98 -12.46 2.08
C PHE A 314 -15.90 -13.40 2.86
N TYR A 315 -17.18 -13.44 2.48
CA TYR A 315 -18.07 -14.53 2.89
C TYR A 315 -17.88 -15.73 1.97
N LEU A 316 -17.78 -16.92 2.54
CA LEU A 316 -17.83 -18.19 1.84
C LEU A 316 -19.20 -18.81 2.07
N ASP A 317 -19.99 -18.97 1.00
CA ASP A 317 -21.28 -19.64 1.05
C ASP A 317 -21.08 -21.16 1.09
N CYS A 318 -21.52 -21.75 2.21
CA CYS A 318 -21.32 -23.16 2.56
C CYS A 318 -22.62 -23.97 2.56
N GLN A 319 -23.76 -23.37 2.18
CA GLN A 319 -25.09 -23.96 2.37
C GLN A 319 -25.30 -25.24 1.54
N ASP A 320 -24.84 -25.24 0.30
CA ASP A 320 -25.11 -26.34 -0.65
C ASP A 320 -24.02 -27.43 -0.67
N ILE A 321 -22.95 -27.27 0.12
CA ILE A 321 -21.82 -28.18 0.09
C ILE A 321 -22.18 -29.50 0.78
N PHE A 322 -21.89 -30.62 0.11
CA PHE A 322 -22.17 -31.97 0.62
C PHE A 322 -23.62 -32.14 1.11
N SER A 323 -24.58 -31.52 0.40
CA SER A 323 -26.00 -31.50 0.79
C SER A 323 -26.28 -30.87 2.15
N GLY A 324 -25.50 -29.84 2.54
CA GLY A 324 -25.68 -29.09 3.78
C GLY A 324 -24.96 -29.68 5.00
N GLN A 325 -24.21 -30.77 4.82
CA GLN A 325 -23.51 -31.44 5.93
C GLN A 325 -22.57 -30.50 6.71
N VAL A 326 -21.87 -29.60 6.02
CA VAL A 326 -20.95 -28.64 6.67
C VAL A 326 -21.70 -27.76 7.68
N MET A 327 -22.87 -27.26 7.29
CA MET A 327 -23.67 -26.42 8.19
C MET A 327 -24.27 -27.22 9.34
N GLN A 328 -24.61 -28.50 9.11
CA GLN A 328 -25.04 -29.39 10.19
C GLN A 328 -23.90 -29.66 11.19
N ASP A 329 -22.68 -29.88 10.72
CA ASP A 329 -21.51 -30.09 11.58
C ASP A 329 -21.19 -28.83 12.39
N VAL A 330 -21.27 -27.66 11.77
CA VAL A 330 -21.14 -26.35 12.45
C VAL A 330 -22.18 -26.20 13.56
N GLN A 331 -23.44 -26.54 13.30
CA GLN A 331 -24.50 -26.50 14.31
C GLN A 331 -24.21 -27.45 15.48
N ASN A 332 -23.82 -28.70 15.19
CA ASN A 332 -23.46 -29.69 16.21
C ASN A 332 -22.26 -29.19 17.06
N MET A 333 -21.30 -28.50 16.44
CA MET A 333 -20.16 -27.91 17.14
C MET A 333 -20.57 -26.76 18.05
N TYR A 334 -21.55 -25.93 17.69
CA TYR A 334 -22.08 -24.90 18.58
C TYR A 334 -22.78 -25.48 19.81
N GLU A 335 -23.59 -26.53 19.61
CA GLU A 335 -24.27 -27.24 20.70
C GLU A 335 -23.25 -27.88 21.66
N MET A 336 -22.21 -28.50 21.09
CA MET A 336 -21.10 -29.06 21.85
C MET A 336 -20.32 -27.99 22.61
N ALA A 337 -19.99 -26.87 21.96
CA ALA A 337 -19.26 -25.76 22.58
C ALA A 337 -20.06 -25.18 23.76
N THR A 338 -21.36 -24.95 23.58
CA THR A 338 -22.25 -24.46 24.65
C THR A 338 -22.21 -25.41 25.84
N SER A 339 -22.42 -26.71 25.59
CA SER A 339 -22.39 -27.74 26.63
C SER A 339 -21.04 -27.84 27.34
N PHE A 340 -19.94 -27.74 26.60
CA PHE A 340 -18.57 -27.81 27.13
C PHE A 340 -18.25 -26.60 28.02
N TYR A 341 -18.60 -25.40 27.59
CA TYR A 341 -18.28 -24.18 28.33
C TYR A 341 -19.09 -24.03 29.63
N ASP A 342 -20.21 -24.72 29.75
CA ASP A 342 -21.04 -24.77 30.96
C ASP A 342 -20.52 -25.79 32.00
N LEU A 343 -19.54 -26.63 31.63
CA LEU A 343 -18.89 -27.55 32.57
C LEU A 343 -18.04 -26.80 33.62
N PRO A 344 -17.89 -27.37 34.83
CA PRO A 344 -16.94 -26.89 35.83
C PRO A 344 -15.51 -26.79 35.28
N GLN A 345 -14.72 -25.84 35.79
CA GLN A 345 -13.35 -25.62 35.31
C GLN A 345 -12.45 -26.86 35.45
N GLU A 346 -12.64 -27.66 36.50
CA GLU A 346 -11.89 -28.91 36.73
C GLU A 346 -12.12 -29.93 35.61
N GLU A 347 -13.38 -30.09 35.17
CA GLU A 347 -13.73 -30.99 34.07
C GLU A 347 -13.15 -30.49 32.74
N LYS A 348 -13.24 -29.17 32.48
CA LYS A 348 -12.65 -28.58 31.27
C LYS A 348 -11.14 -28.79 31.21
N SER A 349 -10.45 -28.60 32.34
CA SER A 349 -8.98 -28.78 32.42
C SER A 349 -8.54 -30.23 32.16
N ALA A 350 -9.39 -31.23 32.42
CA ALA A 350 -9.06 -32.63 32.11
C ALA A 350 -8.94 -32.90 30.59
N TRP A 351 -9.49 -32.01 29.76
CA TRP A 351 -9.42 -32.09 28.29
C TRP A 351 -8.25 -31.32 27.68
N LEU A 352 -7.39 -30.68 28.49
CA LEU A 352 -6.15 -30.04 28.03
C LEU A 352 -5.11 -31.11 27.64
N VAL A 353 -5.31 -31.74 26.49
CA VAL A 353 -4.42 -32.75 25.93
C VAL A 353 -4.10 -32.36 24.50
N ASP A 354 -2.82 -32.22 24.19
CA ASP A 354 -2.37 -32.06 22.81
C ASP A 354 -2.59 -33.38 22.06
N ARG A 355 -3.44 -33.38 21.04
CA ARG A 355 -3.78 -34.57 20.26
C ARG A 355 -3.58 -34.27 18.79
N ASP A 356 -2.93 -35.20 18.09
CA ASP A 356 -2.89 -35.19 16.64
C ASP A 356 -4.32 -35.34 16.08
N HIS A 357 -4.72 -34.42 15.21
CA HIS A 357 -6.00 -34.48 14.52
C HIS A 357 -5.77 -34.96 13.08
N ASP A 358 -6.48 -36.03 12.67
CA ASP A 358 -6.48 -36.47 11.27
C ASP A 358 -7.39 -35.52 10.47
N GLU A 359 -6.78 -34.50 9.85
CA GLU A 359 -7.52 -33.46 9.15
C GLU A 359 -8.10 -33.96 7.82
N LYS A 360 -9.43 -33.91 7.73
CA LYS A 360 -10.18 -34.08 6.47
C LYS A 360 -10.69 -32.76 5.90
N LEU A 361 -10.20 -31.60 6.38
CA LEU A 361 -10.77 -30.31 5.96
C LEU A 361 -10.28 -29.89 4.56
N VAL A 362 -11.11 -30.20 3.57
CA VAL A 362 -10.86 -29.94 2.14
C VAL A 362 -11.02 -28.45 1.77
N MET A 363 -11.77 -27.66 2.55
CA MET A 363 -12.17 -26.30 2.16
C MET A 363 -10.97 -25.34 1.99
N GLY A 364 -10.06 -25.32 2.96
CA GLY A 364 -8.88 -24.46 2.91
C GLY A 364 -7.99 -24.77 1.70
N LEU A 365 -7.70 -26.04 1.45
CA LEU A 365 -6.92 -26.49 0.29
C LEU A 365 -7.61 -26.20 -1.04
N VAL A 366 -8.94 -26.31 -1.12
CA VAL A 366 -9.72 -25.93 -2.31
C VAL A 366 -9.58 -24.43 -2.59
N LEU A 367 -9.70 -23.59 -1.56
CA LEU A 367 -9.52 -22.14 -1.72
C LEU A 367 -8.11 -21.81 -2.21
N LEU A 368 -7.07 -22.39 -1.60
CA LEU A 368 -5.68 -22.20 -2.05
C LEU A 368 -5.46 -22.64 -3.50
N ALA A 369 -6.05 -23.77 -3.90
CA ALA A 369 -5.97 -24.25 -5.27
C ALA A 369 -6.70 -23.34 -6.28
N GLU A 370 -7.87 -22.83 -5.94
CA GLU A 370 -8.60 -21.89 -6.81
C GLU A 370 -7.91 -20.52 -6.91
N ILE A 371 -7.32 -20.02 -5.82
CA ILE A 371 -6.49 -18.80 -5.85
C ILE A 371 -5.25 -19.02 -6.71
N SER A 372 -4.57 -20.17 -6.57
CA SER A 372 -3.42 -20.53 -7.42
C SER A 372 -3.78 -20.55 -8.89
N LYS A 373 -4.90 -21.18 -9.26
CA LYS A 373 -5.42 -21.16 -10.64
C LYS A 373 -5.72 -19.75 -11.12
N ALA A 374 -6.26 -18.88 -10.26
CA ALA A 374 -6.58 -17.51 -10.61
C ALA A 374 -5.32 -16.66 -10.87
N LEU A 375 -4.25 -16.92 -10.12
CA LEU A 375 -2.94 -16.29 -10.27
C LEU A 375 -2.07 -16.93 -11.37
N GLY A 376 -2.50 -18.07 -11.93
CA GLY A 376 -1.72 -18.82 -12.91
C GLY A 376 -0.54 -19.59 -12.31
N LEU A 377 -0.56 -19.86 -11.00
CA LEU A 377 0.48 -20.60 -10.28
C LEU A 377 0.31 -22.11 -10.47
N GLN A 378 1.42 -22.82 -10.69
CA GLN A 378 1.47 -24.27 -10.91
C GLN A 378 2.70 -24.90 -10.26
N GLY A 379 2.66 -26.22 -10.06
CA GLY A 379 3.76 -26.97 -9.46
C GLY A 379 4.12 -26.45 -8.06
N ASP A 380 5.41 -26.29 -7.79
CA ASP A 380 5.92 -25.84 -6.49
C ASP A 380 5.51 -24.41 -6.15
N LEU A 381 5.16 -23.59 -7.15
CA LEU A 381 4.67 -22.21 -6.96
C LEU A 381 3.20 -22.14 -6.54
N ALA A 382 2.45 -23.24 -6.62
CA ALA A 382 1.04 -23.24 -6.25
C ALA A 382 0.89 -23.11 -4.73
N LEU A 383 -0.02 -22.28 -4.24
CA LEU A 383 -0.14 -21.94 -2.82
C LEU A 383 -0.43 -23.16 -1.93
N GLN A 384 -1.15 -24.16 -2.46
CA GLN A 384 -1.40 -25.42 -1.75
C GLN A 384 -0.15 -26.31 -1.62
N SER A 385 0.95 -26.04 -2.34
CA SER A 385 2.21 -26.79 -2.21
C SER A 385 2.85 -26.61 -0.83
N TYR A 386 2.52 -25.52 -0.13
CA TYR A 386 2.95 -25.19 1.23
C TYR A 386 2.16 -25.93 2.32
N HIS A 387 1.18 -26.76 1.94
CA HIS A 387 0.22 -27.41 2.83
C HIS A 387 0.09 -28.91 2.47
N ARG A 388 1.21 -29.63 2.41
CA ARG A 388 1.21 -31.02 1.93
C ARG A 388 0.53 -31.94 2.94
N LYS A 389 -0.36 -32.81 2.46
CA LYS A 389 -1.19 -33.71 3.28
C LYS A 389 -0.43 -34.53 4.33
N HIS A 390 0.83 -34.89 4.06
CA HIS A 390 1.65 -35.72 4.95
C HIS A 390 2.71 -34.94 5.73
N ALA A 391 2.78 -33.62 5.54
CA ALA A 391 3.70 -32.79 6.28
C ALA A 391 3.07 -32.33 7.60
N VAL A 392 3.88 -32.23 8.64
CA VAL A 392 3.44 -31.73 9.94
C VAL A 392 3.14 -30.23 9.81
N CYS A 393 1.98 -29.78 10.27
CA CYS A 393 1.58 -28.38 10.25
C CYS A 393 0.93 -27.97 11.58
N PRO A 394 1.00 -26.69 11.96
CA PRO A 394 0.34 -26.19 13.16
C PRO A 394 -1.11 -25.73 12.89
N THR A 395 -1.78 -26.29 11.89
CA THR A 395 -3.20 -25.97 11.62
C THR A 395 -4.05 -26.33 12.83
N ALA A 396 -5.06 -25.50 13.12
CA ALA A 396 -5.86 -25.64 14.32
C ALA A 396 -7.35 -25.38 14.06
N LEU A 397 -8.20 -26.08 14.80
CA LEU A 397 -9.63 -25.81 14.90
C LEU A 397 -9.94 -25.36 16.33
N GLY A 398 -10.38 -24.11 16.47
CA GLY A 398 -10.72 -23.50 17.75
C GLY A 398 -12.23 -23.34 17.93
N LEU A 399 -12.69 -23.64 19.14
CA LEU A 399 -14.00 -23.21 19.65
C LEU A 399 -13.73 -22.07 20.61
N LEU A 400 -14.21 -20.87 20.32
CA LEU A 400 -13.94 -19.67 21.10
C LEU A 400 -15.23 -19.16 21.75
N LYS A 401 -15.24 -19.02 23.07
CA LYS A 401 -16.27 -18.28 23.84
C LYS A 401 -15.69 -16.94 24.27
N TYR A 402 -16.34 -15.86 23.86
CA TYR A 402 -15.96 -14.51 24.27
C TYR A 402 -16.67 -14.12 25.57
N THR A 403 -16.00 -13.31 26.39
CA THR A 403 -16.58 -12.74 27.61
C THR A 403 -17.85 -11.96 27.28
N LEU A 404 -18.84 -12.06 28.15
CA LEU A 404 -20.11 -11.35 27.98
C LEU A 404 -19.88 -9.85 28.17
N ALA A 405 -20.29 -9.05 27.19
CA ALA A 405 -20.25 -7.58 27.30
C ALA A 405 -21.63 -7.05 27.72
N GLU A 406 -21.67 -6.33 28.85
CA GLU A 406 -22.91 -5.75 29.40
C GLU A 406 -22.98 -4.22 29.24
N ILE A 407 -21.90 -3.49 29.57
CA ILE A 407 -21.90 -2.01 29.64
C ILE A 407 -20.78 -1.38 28.80
N GLU A 408 -19.58 -1.98 28.76
CA GLU A 408 -18.39 -1.43 28.08
C GLU A 408 -17.86 -2.41 27.01
N PRO A 409 -18.52 -2.50 25.84
CA PRO A 409 -18.15 -3.47 24.81
C PRO A 409 -16.74 -3.28 24.25
N ASP A 410 -16.20 -2.07 24.26
CA ASP A 410 -14.86 -1.73 23.78
C ASP A 410 -13.72 -2.28 24.66
N LYS A 411 -14.03 -2.74 25.88
CA LYS A 411 -13.07 -3.41 26.78
C LYS A 411 -13.10 -4.93 26.69
N VAL A 412 -13.98 -5.49 25.85
CA VAL A 412 -14.22 -6.93 25.75
C VAL A 412 -13.96 -7.37 24.32
N GLY A 413 -13.25 -8.50 24.15
CA GLY A 413 -13.05 -9.12 22.85
C GLY A 413 -11.60 -9.43 22.58
N GLN A 414 -11.12 -9.08 21.38
CA GLN A 414 -9.78 -9.41 20.92
C GLN A 414 -9.18 -8.18 20.24
N ILE A 415 -7.94 -7.86 20.60
CA ILE A 415 -7.20 -6.70 20.11
C ILE A 415 -7.00 -6.73 18.59
N ALA A 416 -6.59 -5.59 18.02
CA ALA A 416 -6.26 -5.52 16.59
C ALA A 416 -5.06 -6.39 16.25
N HIS A 417 -5.20 -7.25 15.23
CA HIS A 417 -4.14 -8.10 14.73
C HIS A 417 -4.38 -8.54 13.28
N SER A 418 -3.33 -9.06 12.66
CA SER A 418 -3.42 -9.95 11.50
C SER A 418 -3.21 -11.40 11.93
N ASP A 419 -3.71 -12.35 11.15
CA ASP A 419 -3.53 -13.77 11.45
C ASP A 419 -2.18 -14.28 10.98
N ALA A 420 -1.54 -15.16 11.77
CA ALA A 420 -0.23 -15.72 11.44
C ALA A 420 -0.26 -16.65 10.23
N GLY A 421 -1.37 -17.36 10.02
CA GLY A 421 -1.48 -18.48 9.09
C GLY A 421 -1.70 -18.07 7.64
N SER A 422 -2.23 -19.01 6.86
CA SER A 422 -2.59 -18.81 5.46
C SER A 422 -4.01 -18.32 5.29
N LEU A 423 -4.97 -19.03 5.90
CA LEU A 423 -6.39 -18.71 5.84
C LEU A 423 -7.01 -18.93 7.22
N SER A 424 -7.89 -18.04 7.62
CA SER A 424 -8.79 -18.24 8.76
C SER A 424 -10.21 -18.36 8.23
N ILE A 425 -10.91 -19.42 8.61
CA ILE A 425 -12.31 -19.68 8.24
C ILE A 425 -13.13 -19.66 9.54
N VAL A 426 -13.97 -18.65 9.70
CA VAL A 426 -14.69 -18.35 10.93
C VAL A 426 -16.19 -18.50 10.71
N PHE A 427 -16.83 -19.34 11.52
CA PHE A 427 -18.28 -19.35 11.67
C PHE A 427 -18.62 -18.62 12.97
N THR A 428 -19.59 -17.70 12.90
CA THR A 428 -20.15 -17.02 14.07
C THR A 428 -21.58 -16.57 13.79
N GLU A 429 -22.41 -16.55 14.83
CA GLU A 429 -23.80 -16.10 14.76
C GLU A 429 -24.03 -14.74 15.42
N VAL A 430 -23.06 -14.27 16.20
CA VAL A 430 -23.16 -13.03 16.99
C VAL A 430 -22.14 -12.02 16.48
N ALA A 431 -22.60 -10.80 16.18
CA ALA A 431 -21.77 -9.75 15.61
C ALA A 431 -20.69 -9.28 16.58
N GLY A 432 -19.57 -8.82 16.02
CA GLY A 432 -18.47 -8.25 16.80
C GLY A 432 -17.12 -8.29 16.09
N LEU A 433 -17.01 -9.04 15.00
CA LEU A 433 -15.83 -8.97 14.14
C LEU A 433 -15.79 -7.61 13.43
N GLN A 434 -14.65 -6.95 13.51
CA GLN A 434 -14.37 -5.72 12.78
C GLN A 434 -13.13 -5.89 11.92
N VAL A 435 -13.11 -5.23 10.77
CA VAL A 435 -11.96 -5.16 9.86
C VAL A 435 -11.62 -3.70 9.58
N LEU A 436 -10.33 -3.41 9.47
CA LEU A 436 -9.82 -2.14 9.01
C LEU A 436 -9.50 -2.26 7.52
N LYS A 437 -10.22 -1.52 6.68
CA LYS A 437 -9.97 -1.53 5.23
C LYS A 437 -8.58 -0.95 4.91
N PRO A 438 -7.88 -1.45 3.88
CA PRO A 438 -6.59 -0.90 3.48
C PRO A 438 -6.69 0.60 3.21
N ASN A 439 -5.72 1.35 3.74
CA ASN A 439 -5.62 2.81 3.59
C ASN A 439 -6.77 3.62 4.22
N GLU A 440 -7.57 3.01 5.09
CA GLU A 440 -8.60 3.70 5.88
C GLU A 440 -8.25 3.75 7.37
N GLU A 441 -8.85 4.71 8.07
CA GLU A 441 -8.80 4.87 9.53
C GLU A 441 -10.11 4.45 10.21
N THR A 442 -11.05 3.91 9.43
CA THR A 442 -12.40 3.55 9.88
C THR A 442 -12.52 2.04 10.01
N TRP A 443 -12.92 1.57 11.18
CA TRP A 443 -13.24 0.16 11.43
C TRP A 443 -14.66 -0.15 10.95
N TYR A 444 -14.83 -1.25 10.24
CA TYR A 444 -16.12 -1.72 9.74
C TYR A 444 -16.49 -3.02 10.43
N TYR A 445 -17.72 -3.12 10.90
CA TYR A 445 -18.26 -4.40 11.35
C TYR A 445 -18.42 -5.36 10.17
N ILE A 446 -18.26 -6.65 10.46
CA ILE A 446 -18.61 -7.75 9.57
C ILE A 446 -19.78 -8.47 10.23
N ALA A 447 -20.99 -8.22 9.72
CA ALA A 447 -22.19 -8.87 10.20
C ALA A 447 -22.12 -10.41 10.01
N PRO A 448 -22.57 -11.21 10.98
CA PRO A 448 -22.82 -12.62 10.78
C PRO A 448 -23.81 -12.84 9.62
N LYS A 449 -23.54 -13.85 8.78
CA LYS A 449 -24.43 -14.21 7.68
C LYS A 449 -24.79 -15.70 7.77
N PRO A 450 -26.06 -16.06 8.03
CA PRO A 450 -26.47 -17.47 8.14
C PRO A 450 -26.04 -18.29 6.92
N GLY A 451 -25.53 -19.50 7.15
CA GLY A 451 -25.06 -20.39 6.07
C GLY A 451 -23.67 -20.04 5.49
N HIS A 452 -23.01 -19.00 6.00
CA HIS A 452 -21.74 -18.54 5.46
C HIS A 452 -20.65 -18.54 6.54
N ALA A 453 -19.42 -18.84 6.12
CA ALA A 453 -18.22 -18.52 6.89
C ALA A 453 -17.70 -17.13 6.50
N VAL A 454 -17.05 -16.43 7.43
CA VAL A 454 -16.14 -15.33 7.09
C VAL A 454 -14.76 -15.94 6.88
N VAL A 455 -14.12 -15.62 5.76
CA VAL A 455 -12.76 -16.07 5.46
C VAL A 455 -11.84 -14.87 5.36
N ASN A 456 -10.67 -14.97 5.97
CA ASN A 456 -9.60 -13.99 5.78
C ASN A 456 -8.25 -14.62 5.43
N ILE A 457 -7.47 -13.84 4.67
CA ILE A 457 -6.07 -14.13 4.35
C ILE A 457 -5.20 -13.77 5.55
N GLY A 458 -4.25 -14.65 5.89
CA GLY A 458 -3.25 -14.40 6.91
C GLY A 458 -1.87 -14.04 6.34
N ASP A 459 -0.96 -13.68 7.24
CA ASP A 459 0.37 -13.15 6.93
C ASP A 459 1.21 -14.14 6.11
N ALA A 460 1.20 -15.43 6.45
CA ALA A 460 1.99 -16.42 5.72
C ALA A 460 1.57 -16.49 4.24
N LEU A 461 0.26 -16.45 3.95
CA LEU A 461 -0.22 -16.49 2.57
C LEU A 461 0.04 -15.17 1.83
N ARG A 462 -0.04 -14.02 2.51
CA ARG A 462 0.43 -12.74 1.99
C ARG A 462 1.90 -12.83 1.56
N PHE A 463 2.77 -13.35 2.42
CA PHE A 463 4.20 -13.51 2.15
C PHE A 463 4.48 -14.48 1.01
N ILE A 464 3.87 -15.68 1.03
CA ILE A 464 3.98 -16.68 -0.03
C ILE A 464 3.55 -16.10 -1.39
N SER A 465 2.52 -15.25 -1.42
CA SER A 465 2.05 -14.60 -2.65
C SER A 465 2.92 -13.40 -3.12
N GLY A 466 3.99 -13.07 -2.40
CA GLY A 466 4.82 -11.88 -2.67
C GLY A 466 4.09 -10.56 -2.41
N GLY A 467 3.13 -10.55 -1.49
CA GLY A 467 2.32 -9.37 -1.15
C GLY A 467 1.18 -9.07 -2.12
N VAL A 468 0.83 -10.00 -3.01
CA VAL A 468 -0.31 -9.85 -3.93
C VAL A 468 -1.64 -9.98 -3.19
N LEU A 469 -1.73 -10.88 -2.21
CA LEU A 469 -2.92 -11.09 -1.39
C LEU A 469 -2.80 -10.26 -0.10
N GLU A 470 -3.89 -9.63 0.32
CA GLU A 470 -3.87 -8.70 1.46
C GLU A 470 -4.19 -9.43 2.77
N SER A 471 -3.34 -9.27 3.79
CA SER A 471 -3.63 -9.72 5.17
C SER A 471 -4.07 -8.49 5.95
N SER A 472 -5.38 -8.38 6.20
CA SER A 472 -5.98 -7.18 6.80
C SER A 472 -6.09 -7.27 8.32
N LEU A 473 -5.91 -6.11 8.94
CA LEU A 473 -6.13 -5.93 10.37
C LEU A 473 -7.61 -6.15 10.71
N HIS A 474 -7.82 -6.95 11.74
CA HIS A 474 -9.13 -7.22 12.29
C HIS A 474 -9.06 -7.29 13.81
N ARG A 475 -10.22 -7.17 14.44
CA ARG A 475 -10.39 -7.24 15.90
C ARG A 475 -11.78 -7.75 16.24
N ILE A 476 -11.99 -8.10 17.50
CA ILE A 476 -13.31 -8.41 18.02
C ILE A 476 -13.70 -7.35 19.04
N ILE A 477 -14.76 -6.60 18.74
CA ILE A 477 -15.46 -5.71 19.69
C ILE A 477 -16.95 -6.05 19.58
N PRO A 478 -17.63 -6.50 20.65
CA PRO A 478 -19.06 -6.75 20.67
C PRO A 478 -19.87 -5.63 20.00
N HIS A 479 -20.82 -6.01 19.15
CA HIS A 479 -21.73 -5.03 18.57
C HIS A 479 -22.71 -4.53 19.64
N LYS A 480 -23.05 -3.24 19.62
CA LYS A 480 -23.96 -2.62 20.61
C LYS A 480 -25.34 -3.29 20.67
N ASP A 481 -25.80 -3.86 19.55
CA ASP A 481 -27.10 -4.53 19.46
C ASP A 481 -27.05 -5.99 19.95
N GLU A 482 -25.85 -6.48 20.29
CA GLU A 482 -25.59 -7.86 20.74
C GLU A 482 -25.14 -7.92 22.21
N LEU A 483 -25.23 -6.80 22.94
CA LEU A 483 -24.92 -6.75 24.38
C LEU A 483 -25.77 -7.76 25.15
N GLY A 484 -25.16 -8.41 26.15
CA GLY A 484 -25.81 -9.44 26.95
C GLY A 484 -26.01 -10.79 26.24
N ARG A 485 -25.53 -10.97 25.00
CA ARG A 485 -25.51 -12.28 24.32
C ARG A 485 -24.12 -12.91 24.34
N HIS A 486 -24.05 -14.20 24.65
CA HIS A 486 -22.80 -14.95 24.52
C HIS A 486 -22.42 -15.10 23.05
N LYS A 487 -21.19 -14.67 22.72
CA LYS A 487 -20.60 -14.87 21.39
C LYS A 487 -19.74 -16.12 21.38
N TYR A 488 -20.06 -17.02 20.46
CA TYR A 488 -19.24 -18.18 20.13
C TYR A 488 -18.70 -18.05 18.70
N SER A 489 -17.48 -18.52 18.47
CA SER A 489 -16.91 -18.64 17.13
C SER A 489 -16.25 -20.00 16.95
N ILE A 490 -16.47 -20.62 15.81
CA ILE A 490 -15.71 -21.78 15.35
C ILE A 490 -14.70 -21.24 14.36
N VAL A 491 -13.42 -21.42 14.62
CA VAL A 491 -12.34 -20.89 13.79
C VAL A 491 -11.44 -22.01 13.31
N TYR A 492 -11.28 -22.14 12.01
CA TYR A 492 -10.27 -23.01 11.39
C TYR A 492 -9.11 -22.16 10.88
N LEU A 493 -7.94 -22.35 11.48
CA LEU A 493 -6.71 -21.61 11.20
C LEU A 493 -5.78 -22.46 10.34
N LEU A 494 -5.92 -22.39 9.03
CA LEU A 494 -5.05 -23.09 8.08
C LEU A 494 -3.67 -22.44 8.11
N ARG A 495 -2.63 -23.24 8.42
CA ARG A 495 -1.24 -22.77 8.47
C ARG A 495 -0.35 -23.61 7.53
N PRO A 496 0.73 -23.02 6.96
CA PRO A 496 1.71 -23.79 6.22
C PRO A 496 2.31 -24.91 7.08
N GLU A 497 2.84 -25.94 6.42
CA GLU A 497 3.64 -26.97 7.10
C GLU A 497 4.85 -26.35 7.84
N MET A 498 5.31 -27.02 8.89
CA MET A 498 6.33 -26.49 9.80
C MET A 498 7.63 -26.10 9.11
N GLU A 499 8.02 -26.85 8.07
CA GLU A 499 9.24 -26.65 7.29
C GLU A 499 9.05 -25.83 6.01
N ALA A 500 7.84 -25.34 5.73
CA ALA A 500 7.61 -24.48 4.58
C ALA A 500 8.36 -23.15 4.76
N GLU A 501 9.12 -22.75 3.73
CA GLU A 501 9.91 -21.51 3.75
C GLU A 501 9.22 -20.42 2.95
N PHE A 502 9.08 -19.23 3.55
CA PHE A 502 8.57 -18.04 2.89
C PHE A 502 9.30 -16.80 3.39
N THR A 503 9.28 -15.73 2.58
CA THR A 503 9.98 -14.48 2.87
C THR A 503 8.99 -13.40 3.26
N ASP A 504 9.18 -12.77 4.42
CA ASP A 504 8.34 -11.65 4.87
C ASP A 504 8.59 -10.36 4.07
N ALA A 505 7.90 -9.28 4.44
CA ALA A 505 8.01 -8.00 3.76
C ALA A 505 9.38 -7.33 3.96
N GLU A 506 10.11 -7.71 5.01
CA GLU A 506 11.43 -7.23 5.38
C GLU A 506 12.56 -8.05 4.74
N GLY A 507 12.23 -9.13 4.02
CA GLY A 507 13.21 -10.00 3.36
C GLY A 507 13.75 -11.12 4.26
N VAL A 508 13.18 -11.32 5.45
CA VAL A 508 13.55 -12.41 6.36
C VAL A 508 12.88 -13.69 5.89
N ILE A 509 13.69 -14.75 5.77
CA ILE A 509 13.19 -16.08 5.46
C ILE A 509 12.74 -16.73 6.77
N TRP A 510 11.51 -17.22 6.77
CA TRP A 510 10.90 -17.92 7.89
C TRP A 510 10.54 -19.35 7.51
N LYS A 511 10.73 -20.28 8.44
CA LYS A 511 9.99 -21.54 8.43
C LYS A 511 8.60 -21.36 9.03
N GLY A 512 7.61 -22.13 8.57
CA GLY A 512 6.23 -22.10 9.06
C GLY A 512 6.12 -22.20 10.59
N LEU A 513 6.92 -23.06 11.21
CA LEU A 513 6.99 -23.21 12.67
C LEU A 513 7.57 -21.97 13.35
N GLU A 514 8.66 -21.43 12.83
CA GLU A 514 9.36 -20.26 13.40
C GLU A 514 8.46 -19.02 13.36
N TRP A 515 7.80 -18.78 12.22
CA TRP A 515 6.84 -17.69 12.07
C TRP A 515 5.66 -17.83 13.04
N THR A 516 5.07 -19.03 13.11
CA THR A 516 3.93 -19.30 14.01
C THR A 516 4.33 -19.05 15.47
N ASN A 517 5.49 -19.57 15.89
CA ASN A 517 6.02 -19.37 17.24
C ASN A 517 6.31 -17.91 17.53
N LYS A 518 6.88 -17.18 16.57
CA LYS A 518 7.14 -15.74 16.70
C LYS A 518 5.84 -14.96 16.91
N LYS A 519 4.82 -15.21 16.09
CA LYS A 519 3.49 -14.60 16.23
C LYS A 519 2.85 -14.92 17.59
N HIS A 520 2.84 -16.18 18.00
CA HIS A 520 2.28 -16.58 19.30
C HIS A 520 3.06 -16.04 20.49
N ALA A 521 4.38 -15.86 20.37
CA ALA A 521 5.16 -15.19 21.40
C ALA A 521 4.72 -13.72 21.54
N VAL A 522 4.47 -13.02 20.43
CA VAL A 522 3.98 -11.65 20.44
C VAL A 522 2.57 -11.56 21.03
N PHE A 523 1.64 -12.45 20.66
CA PHE A 523 0.30 -12.49 21.26
C PHE A 523 0.31 -12.71 22.79
N ARG A 524 1.31 -13.42 23.32
CA ARG A 524 1.48 -13.67 24.76
C ARG A 524 2.33 -12.63 25.48
N ALA A 525 2.95 -11.71 24.74
CA ALA A 525 3.83 -10.70 25.31
C ALA A 525 3.02 -9.63 26.06
N SER A 526 3.70 -8.83 26.88
CA SER A 526 3.07 -7.65 27.48
C SER A 526 2.59 -6.69 26.39
N ALA A 527 1.61 -5.86 26.69
CA ALA A 527 1.07 -4.96 25.69
C ALA A 527 2.08 -3.88 25.22
N GLU A 528 3.03 -3.48 26.07
CA GLU A 528 4.19 -2.69 25.64
C GLU A 528 5.07 -3.41 24.60
N GLU A 529 5.24 -4.72 24.74
CA GLU A 529 6.00 -5.55 23.79
C GLU A 529 5.19 -5.84 22.52
N GLN A 530 3.87 -6.00 22.64
CA GLN A 530 2.95 -6.11 21.51
C GLN A 530 2.95 -4.84 20.65
N ALA A 531 3.10 -3.67 21.27
CA ALA A 531 3.24 -2.39 20.57
C ALA A 531 4.60 -2.23 19.86
N LYS A 532 5.60 -3.05 20.20
CA LYS A 532 6.94 -2.98 19.60
C LYS A 532 7.03 -3.88 18.37
N GLY A 533 7.41 -3.28 17.24
CA GLY A 533 7.59 -3.98 15.96
C GLY A 533 6.29 -4.18 15.17
N THR A 534 6.38 -4.89 14.05
CA THR A 534 5.30 -5.05 13.06
C THR A 534 4.58 -6.39 13.15
N TYR A 535 5.03 -7.31 13.99
CA TYR A 535 4.56 -8.69 13.97
C TYR A 535 3.08 -8.85 14.33
N LEU A 536 2.54 -8.06 15.27
CA LEU A 536 1.15 -8.20 15.70
C LEU A 536 0.17 -7.64 14.64
N THR A 537 0.46 -6.44 14.14
CA THR A 537 -0.48 -5.62 13.38
C THR A 537 -0.02 -5.24 11.97
N GLY A 538 1.19 -5.64 11.56
CA GLY A 538 1.88 -5.09 10.40
C GLY A 538 2.33 -3.64 10.59
N ARG A 539 2.21 -3.06 11.80
CA ARG A 539 2.38 -1.63 12.09
C ARG A 539 3.15 -1.42 13.39
N GLU A 540 4.31 -0.76 13.33
CA GLU A 540 5.08 -0.42 14.54
C GLU A 540 4.37 0.64 15.39
N GLY A 541 4.26 0.41 16.70
CA GLY A 541 3.63 1.34 17.65
C GLY A 541 2.10 1.35 17.62
N PHE A 542 1.46 0.41 16.92
CA PHE A 542 0.00 0.32 16.81
C PHE A 542 -0.51 -0.99 17.38
N VAL A 543 -1.31 -0.88 18.45
CA VAL A 543 -2.03 -2.00 19.10
C VAL A 543 -3.55 -1.90 18.95
N GLY A 544 -4.05 -0.90 18.23
CA GLY A 544 -5.47 -0.52 18.22
C GLY A 544 -5.87 0.18 19.53
N TYR A 545 -7.18 0.24 19.81
CA TYR A 545 -7.80 0.81 21.02
C TYR A 545 -7.30 0.12 22.31
N TRP A 546 -6.10 0.47 22.78
CA TRP A 546 -5.61 0.09 24.11
C TRP A 546 -4.72 1.20 24.66
N ASP A 547 -5.09 1.72 25.83
CA ASP A 547 -4.35 2.73 26.60
C ASP A 547 -3.58 2.03 27.74
N PRO A 548 -2.25 1.90 27.65
CA PRO A 548 -1.44 1.22 28.64
C PRO A 548 -1.50 1.83 30.04
N GLU A 549 -1.83 3.11 30.16
CA GLU A 549 -1.82 3.81 31.45
C GLU A 549 -3.09 3.55 32.27
N ASN A 550 -4.15 2.98 31.67
CA ASN A 550 -5.48 2.89 32.27
C ASN A 550 -6.03 1.46 32.44
N ASP A 551 -5.32 0.42 31.99
CA ASP A 551 -5.81 -0.97 32.04
C ASP A 551 -4.98 -1.83 33.01
N VAL A 552 -5.43 -1.88 34.27
CA VAL A 552 -4.76 -2.65 35.34
C VAL A 552 -5.30 -4.08 35.44
N GLU A 553 -6.29 -4.50 34.62
CA GLU A 553 -7.04 -5.76 34.86
C GLU A 553 -7.38 -6.63 33.64
N SER A 554 -7.10 -6.25 32.38
CA SER A 554 -7.39 -7.15 31.24
C SER A 554 -6.38 -8.32 31.12
N GLN A 555 -6.62 -9.40 31.89
CA GLN A 555 -6.08 -10.71 31.55
C GLN A 555 -6.77 -11.22 30.28
N THR A 556 -6.17 -10.94 29.12
CA THR A 556 -6.54 -11.64 27.88
C THR A 556 -6.06 -13.09 28.01
N ILE A 557 -6.94 -13.97 28.50
CA ILE A 557 -6.68 -15.42 28.51
C ILE A 557 -6.80 -15.89 27.05
N THR A 558 -5.67 -15.98 26.37
CA THR A 558 -5.58 -16.72 25.11
C THR A 558 -5.51 -18.20 25.50
N VAL A 559 -6.63 -18.92 25.38
CA VAL A 559 -6.60 -20.39 25.51
C VAL A 559 -5.96 -20.93 24.24
N ALA A 560 -4.77 -21.52 24.41
CA ALA A 560 -4.00 -22.16 23.34
C ALA A 560 -4.70 -23.40 22.80
#